data_AF-A0A535TE65-F1
#
_entry.id   AF-A0A535TE65-F1
#
_cell.length_a   1.000
_cell.length_b   1.000
_cell.length_c   1.000
_cell.angle_alpha   90.00
_cell.angle_beta   90.00
_cell.angle_gamma   90.00
#
_symmetry.space_group_name_H-M   'P 1'
#
loop_
_entity.id
_entity.type
_entity.pdbx_description
1 polymer ?
#
loop_
_entity_poly.entity_id
_entity_poly.type
_entity_poly.pdbx_seq_one_letter_code
_entity_poly.pdbx_strand_id
1 'polypeptide(L)'
;MTQIAASDLIAQQNHLDPYSFYKRLREQGPLFHVADYMGIGGAWIATNYEDAIAILKDPRLIKDRLKVSPSEEKPGLEREDLMSTFMRNMLMVDPPDHTRLRSLVSKGFTPRMIEQLRPRIQQITDELLDAVQDQGKMDLIRDFAFPLPVTVISEMLGMPTTDRQHFRNWMLEPLSADGEPGQEAAMTSVVGRSLTYFKALLNEKRAHPGDDLISSLIRVEENEDALSETELLSMIWLLFIAGHETTVNLIGNGTLALLQHPEQLQMLLHDPTFIGSAVEELLRYTAPVSLSDERWASEDILMHGTLIRKGELVLASLIAVNADPQQFHDPETLDILRRENQHLAFGKGIHYCLGAPLARLEGQIAFGTLLRRLPNLRLACAPEQLVWNHNPMLRGLVSFPVEF
;
A
#
# COMPACT_ATOMS: atom_id res chain seq x y z
N MET A 1 -0.81 -16.98 -27.18
CA MET A 1 -0.08 -16.41 -26.03
C MET A 1 -0.23 -17.37 -24.87
N THR A 2 0.81 -17.52 -24.04
CA THR A 2 0.72 -18.33 -22.81
C THR A 2 -0.25 -17.66 -21.85
N GLN A 3 -1.20 -18.41 -21.30
CA GLN A 3 -2.15 -17.90 -20.32
C GLN A 3 -1.40 -17.50 -19.05
N ILE A 4 -1.63 -16.28 -18.57
CA ILE A 4 -1.02 -15.76 -17.35
C ILE A 4 -1.80 -16.28 -16.13
N ALA A 5 -1.09 -16.89 -15.19
CA ALA A 5 -1.65 -17.39 -13.93
C ALA A 5 -1.42 -16.39 -12.79
N ALA A 6 -2.16 -16.54 -11.68
CA ALA A 6 -1.95 -15.66 -10.52
C ALA A 6 -0.57 -15.82 -9.90
N SER A 7 0.08 -16.99 -10.02
CA SER A 7 1.47 -17.20 -9.61
C SER A 7 2.47 -16.34 -10.39
N ASP A 8 2.15 -15.94 -11.61
CA ASP A 8 3.01 -15.03 -12.39
C ASP A 8 3.04 -13.63 -11.78
N LEU A 9 1.97 -13.21 -11.08
CA LEU A 9 1.88 -11.89 -10.44
C LEU A 9 2.88 -11.72 -9.29
N ILE A 10 3.37 -12.83 -8.72
CA ILE A 10 4.27 -12.88 -7.56
C ILE A 10 5.62 -13.52 -7.89
N ALA A 11 5.86 -13.87 -9.16
CA ALA A 11 7.07 -14.55 -9.57
C ALA A 11 8.27 -13.58 -9.54
N GLN A 12 9.37 -14.01 -8.93
CA GLN A 12 10.57 -13.17 -8.73
C GLN A 12 11.08 -12.54 -10.02
N GLN A 13 11.08 -13.28 -11.13
CA GLN A 13 11.50 -12.77 -12.44
C GLN A 13 10.59 -11.65 -12.97
N ASN A 14 9.29 -11.71 -12.69
CA ASN A 14 8.34 -10.68 -13.09
C ASN A 14 8.39 -9.48 -12.13
N HIS A 15 8.76 -9.69 -10.87
CA HIS A 15 9.06 -8.60 -9.96
C HIS A 15 10.38 -7.90 -10.31
N LEU A 16 11.40 -8.60 -10.80
CA LEU A 16 12.66 -8.00 -11.24
C LEU A 16 12.48 -7.13 -12.48
N ASP A 17 11.70 -7.60 -13.47
CA ASP A 17 11.36 -6.86 -14.69
C ASP A 17 9.82 -6.71 -14.84
N PRO A 18 9.22 -5.78 -14.06
CA PRO A 18 7.77 -5.61 -14.06
C PRO A 18 7.26 -5.10 -15.42
N TYR A 19 7.99 -4.22 -16.09
CA TYR A 19 7.53 -3.62 -17.34
C TYR A 19 7.35 -4.65 -18.45
N SER A 20 8.33 -5.55 -18.62
CA SER A 20 8.19 -6.64 -19.60
C SER A 20 7.03 -7.57 -19.24
N PHE A 21 6.81 -7.87 -17.96
CA PHE A 21 5.67 -8.68 -17.53
C PHE A 21 4.33 -7.98 -17.81
N TYR A 22 4.17 -6.72 -17.40
CA TYR A 22 2.92 -5.98 -17.57
C TYR A 22 2.62 -5.61 -19.03
N LYS A 23 3.66 -5.50 -19.87
CA LYS A 23 3.49 -5.42 -21.33
C LYS A 23 2.86 -6.70 -21.87
N ARG A 24 3.38 -7.88 -21.50
CA ARG A 24 2.76 -9.18 -21.85
C ARG A 24 1.35 -9.34 -21.28
N LEU A 25 1.08 -8.73 -20.12
CA LEU A 25 -0.24 -8.70 -19.51
C LEU A 25 -1.23 -7.90 -20.36
N ARG A 26 -0.85 -6.71 -20.83
CA ARG A 26 -1.68 -5.89 -21.73
C ARG A 26 -1.96 -6.58 -23.07
N GLU A 27 -1.04 -7.41 -23.56
CA GLU A 27 -1.26 -8.23 -24.76
C GLU A 27 -2.38 -9.26 -24.59
N GLN A 28 -2.77 -9.62 -23.35
CA GLN A 28 -3.94 -10.47 -23.09
C GLN A 28 -5.28 -9.76 -23.34
N GLY A 29 -5.23 -8.44 -23.54
CA GLY A 29 -6.40 -7.59 -23.74
C GLY A 29 -6.67 -6.65 -22.56
N PRO A 30 -7.66 -5.76 -22.72
CA PRO A 30 -8.01 -4.73 -21.73
C PRO A 30 -8.43 -5.31 -20.37
N LEU A 31 -9.03 -6.49 -20.40
CA LEU A 31 -9.54 -7.23 -19.25
C LEU A 31 -9.17 -8.69 -19.43
N PHE A 32 -8.35 -9.26 -18.53
CA PHE A 32 -7.98 -10.68 -18.57
C PHE A 32 -8.46 -11.41 -17.31
N HIS A 33 -8.61 -12.72 -17.42
CA HIS A 33 -9.10 -13.57 -16.35
C HIS A 33 -8.02 -14.49 -15.80
N VAL A 34 -7.87 -14.53 -14.49
CA VAL A 34 -7.13 -15.58 -13.77
C VAL A 34 -8.11 -16.56 -13.15
N ALA A 35 -7.83 -17.87 -13.27
CA ALA A 35 -8.76 -18.92 -12.83
C ALA A 35 -8.83 -19.06 -11.30
N ASP A 36 -7.72 -18.80 -10.61
CA ASP A 36 -7.65 -18.79 -9.16
C ASP A 36 -6.72 -17.65 -8.71
N TYR A 37 -7.30 -16.67 -8.03
CA TYR A 37 -6.61 -15.57 -7.40
C TYR A 37 -6.40 -15.92 -5.92
N MET A 38 -5.25 -16.51 -5.60
CA MET A 38 -4.82 -16.80 -4.22
C MET A 38 -5.83 -17.60 -3.39
N GLY A 39 -6.48 -18.60 -4.00
CA GLY A 39 -7.49 -19.44 -3.32
C GLY A 39 -8.85 -18.77 -3.14
N ILE A 40 -9.05 -17.54 -3.61
CA ILE A 40 -10.31 -16.81 -3.52
C ILE A 40 -11.29 -17.24 -4.63
N GLY A 41 -10.77 -17.77 -5.75
CA GLY A 41 -11.49 -18.09 -6.98
C GLY A 41 -11.07 -17.21 -8.16
N GLY A 42 -11.82 -17.26 -9.25
CA GLY A 42 -11.50 -16.50 -10.46
C GLY A 42 -11.57 -14.99 -10.28
N ALA A 43 -10.74 -14.25 -11.02
CA ALA A 43 -10.71 -12.79 -10.99
C ALA A 43 -10.50 -12.19 -12.38
N TRP A 44 -11.21 -11.10 -12.65
CA TRP A 44 -10.99 -10.24 -13.81
C TRP A 44 -10.05 -9.09 -13.44
N ILE A 45 -9.06 -8.82 -14.28
CA ILE A 45 -8.03 -7.81 -14.01
C ILE A 45 -7.91 -6.88 -15.21
N ALA A 46 -8.18 -5.59 -14.99
CA ALA A 46 -7.97 -4.57 -16.01
C ALA A 46 -6.51 -4.14 -16.11
N THR A 47 -6.05 -3.88 -17.34
CA THR A 47 -4.64 -3.63 -17.65
C THR A 47 -4.37 -2.28 -18.31
N ASN A 48 -5.42 -1.55 -18.71
CA ASN A 48 -5.32 -0.23 -19.31
C ASN A 48 -5.96 0.85 -18.42
N TYR A 49 -5.57 2.09 -18.65
CA TYR A 49 -5.89 3.22 -17.81
C TYR A 49 -7.39 3.58 -17.81
N GLU A 50 -8.03 3.53 -18.98
CA GLU A 50 -9.45 3.86 -19.12
C GLU A 50 -10.34 2.88 -18.33
N ASP A 51 -10.12 1.58 -18.50
CA ASP A 51 -10.89 0.53 -17.82
C ASP A 51 -10.62 0.50 -16.33
N ALA A 52 -9.38 0.76 -15.90
CA ALA A 52 -9.07 0.90 -14.49
C ALA A 52 -9.85 2.07 -13.87
N ILE A 53 -9.94 3.22 -14.55
CA ILE A 53 -10.79 4.33 -14.07
C ILE A 53 -12.26 3.93 -14.02
N ALA A 54 -12.76 3.24 -15.06
CA ALA A 54 -14.15 2.77 -15.10
C ALA A 54 -14.44 1.85 -13.91
N ILE A 55 -13.61 0.83 -13.69
CA ILE A 55 -13.72 -0.14 -12.60
C ILE A 55 -13.66 0.54 -11.23
N LEU A 56 -12.67 1.42 -11.02
CA LEU A 56 -12.46 2.04 -9.71
C LEU A 56 -13.59 3.01 -9.31
N LYS A 57 -14.40 3.47 -10.28
CA LYS A 57 -15.50 4.42 -10.09
C LYS A 57 -16.90 3.79 -10.22
N ASP A 58 -17.02 2.57 -10.76
CA ASP A 58 -18.33 1.95 -11.01
C ASP A 58 -18.99 1.54 -9.68
N PRO A 59 -20.17 2.10 -9.33
CA PRO A 59 -20.85 1.78 -8.07
C PRO A 59 -21.37 0.34 -8.01
N ARG A 60 -21.40 -0.38 -9.14
CA ARG A 60 -21.76 -1.81 -9.20
C ARG A 60 -20.61 -2.74 -8.81
N LEU A 61 -19.40 -2.20 -8.70
CA LEU A 61 -18.21 -2.91 -8.26
C LEU A 61 -17.95 -2.55 -6.80
N ILE A 62 -18.56 -3.33 -5.92
CA ILE A 62 -18.67 -3.05 -4.48
C ILE A 62 -17.52 -3.66 -3.68
N LYS A 63 -17.24 -3.13 -2.49
CA LYS A 63 -16.25 -3.66 -1.55
C LYS A 63 -16.80 -4.77 -0.68
N ASP A 64 -18.07 -4.66 -0.27
CA ASP A 64 -18.68 -5.61 0.67
C ASP A 64 -19.11 -6.91 -0.04
N ARG A 65 -18.21 -7.90 -0.02
CA ARG A 65 -18.43 -9.24 -0.59
C ARG A 65 -19.69 -9.92 -0.05
N LEU A 66 -20.09 -9.67 1.20
CA LEU A 66 -21.23 -10.34 1.81
C LEU A 66 -22.56 -9.99 1.13
N LYS A 67 -22.63 -8.84 0.43
CA LYS A 67 -23.82 -8.44 -0.34
C LYS A 67 -24.03 -9.26 -1.62
N VAL A 68 -23.00 -9.98 -2.09
CA VAL A 68 -23.02 -10.70 -3.37
C VAL A 68 -22.78 -12.20 -3.27
N SER A 69 -22.28 -12.66 -2.13
CA SER A 69 -22.15 -14.08 -1.80
C SER A 69 -22.90 -14.34 -0.48
N PRO A 70 -24.22 -14.63 -0.53
CA PRO A 70 -24.98 -15.03 0.65
C PRO A 70 -24.33 -16.28 1.27
N SER A 71 -24.23 -16.31 2.60
CA SER A 71 -23.54 -17.31 3.41
C SER A 71 -23.96 -18.77 3.19
N GLU A 72 -25.05 -19.03 2.45
CA GLU A 72 -25.59 -20.36 2.21
C GLU A 72 -24.71 -21.26 1.32
N GLU A 73 -23.81 -20.69 0.50
CA GLU A 73 -22.98 -21.48 -0.43
C GLU A 73 -21.58 -21.87 0.10
N LYS A 74 -21.17 -21.41 1.30
CA LYS A 74 -19.87 -21.76 1.89
C LYS A 74 -19.96 -22.00 3.40
N PRO A 75 -20.08 -23.27 3.86
CA PRO A 75 -19.99 -23.59 5.28
C PRO A 75 -18.58 -23.27 5.78
N GLY A 76 -18.42 -22.10 6.42
CA GLY A 76 -17.14 -21.58 6.92
C GLY A 76 -17.09 -20.06 7.11
N LEU A 77 -17.92 -19.30 6.39
CA LEU A 77 -17.99 -17.83 6.46
C LEU A 77 -18.86 -17.28 7.62
N GLU A 78 -19.52 -18.16 8.39
CA GLU A 78 -20.29 -17.79 9.60
C GLU A 78 -19.45 -17.76 10.89
N ARG A 79 -18.12 -17.93 10.83
CA ARG A 79 -17.33 -17.57 12.01
C ARG A 79 -17.35 -16.06 12.12
N GLU A 80 -17.89 -15.54 13.21
CA GLU A 80 -17.33 -14.37 13.91
C GLU A 80 -15.85 -14.67 14.19
N ASP A 81 -15.02 -14.68 13.14
CA ASP A 81 -13.59 -14.84 13.27
C ASP A 81 -12.98 -13.47 13.60
N LEU A 82 -11.75 -13.50 14.10
CA LEU A 82 -11.04 -12.29 14.50
C LEU A 82 -10.87 -11.30 13.32
N MET A 83 -10.89 -11.77 12.07
CA MET A 83 -10.75 -10.94 10.88
C MET A 83 -11.98 -10.08 10.64
N SER A 84 -13.18 -10.62 10.87
CA SER A 84 -14.44 -9.89 10.69
C SER A 84 -14.50 -8.56 11.46
N THR A 85 -13.80 -8.48 12.61
CA THR A 85 -13.69 -7.26 13.42
C THR A 85 -12.93 -6.15 12.67
N PHE A 86 -11.99 -6.51 11.81
CA PHE A 86 -11.20 -5.57 11.01
C PHE A 86 -11.78 -5.30 9.61
N MET A 87 -12.97 -5.81 9.31
CA MET A 87 -13.63 -5.62 8.02
C MET A 87 -14.63 -4.44 8.00
N ARG A 88 -14.83 -3.73 9.13
CA ARG A 88 -15.71 -2.55 9.21
C ARG A 88 -14.98 -1.21 9.19
N ASN A 89 -14.21 -0.95 8.14
CA ASN A 89 -13.48 0.31 7.95
C ASN A 89 -13.80 0.91 6.57
N MET A 90 -13.36 2.15 6.33
CA MET A 90 -13.64 2.90 5.09
C MET A 90 -13.07 2.27 3.81
N LEU A 91 -12.17 1.28 3.91
CA LEU A 91 -11.69 0.57 2.74
C LEU A 91 -12.62 -0.57 2.36
N MET A 92 -13.25 -1.23 3.34
CA MET A 92 -13.98 -2.50 3.14
C MET A 92 -15.49 -2.35 2.96
N VAL A 93 -16.05 -1.14 3.00
CA VAL A 93 -17.49 -0.89 2.91
C VAL A 93 -17.85 0.08 1.79
N ASP A 94 -19.10 0.04 1.33
CA ASP A 94 -19.66 0.93 0.31
C ASP A 94 -20.49 2.06 0.93
N PRO A 95 -20.91 3.08 0.14
CA PRO A 95 -21.91 4.03 0.58
C PRO A 95 -23.23 3.34 1.02
N PRO A 96 -23.94 3.87 2.03
CA PRO A 96 -23.66 5.13 2.74
C PRO A 96 -22.58 5.03 3.83
N ASP A 97 -22.26 3.83 4.32
CA ASP A 97 -21.32 3.62 5.43
C ASP A 97 -19.91 4.14 5.11
N HIS A 98 -19.44 3.91 3.88
CA HIS A 98 -18.18 4.47 3.38
C HIS A 98 -18.11 5.97 3.58
N THR A 99 -19.14 6.68 3.11
CA THR A 99 -19.18 8.15 3.13
C THR A 99 -19.10 8.66 4.56
N ARG A 100 -19.84 8.02 5.48
CA ARG A 100 -19.82 8.35 6.89
C ARG A 100 -18.44 8.10 7.52
N LEU A 101 -17.91 6.88 7.42
CA LEU A 101 -16.63 6.50 8.00
C LEU A 101 -15.50 7.38 7.47
N ARG A 102 -15.48 7.62 6.15
CA ARG A 102 -14.49 8.46 5.49
C ARG A 102 -14.56 9.90 5.98
N SER A 103 -15.76 10.45 6.16
CA SER A 103 -15.94 11.83 6.65
C SER A 103 -15.40 11.99 8.07
N LEU A 104 -15.75 11.07 8.98
CA LEU A 104 -15.29 11.08 10.37
C LEU A 104 -13.76 11.02 10.44
N VAL A 105 -13.12 10.13 9.68
CA VAL A 105 -11.65 9.98 9.72
C VAL A 105 -10.93 11.16 9.07
N SER A 106 -11.49 11.73 8.00
CA SER A 106 -10.88 12.88 7.31
C SER A 106 -10.75 14.12 8.20
N LYS A 107 -11.59 14.25 9.25
CA LYS A 107 -11.46 15.32 10.26
C LYS A 107 -10.21 15.16 11.13
N GLY A 108 -9.77 13.93 11.37
CA GLY A 108 -8.51 13.65 12.05
C GLY A 108 -7.31 13.75 11.11
N PHE A 109 -7.44 13.33 9.85
CA PHE A 109 -6.34 13.22 8.88
C PHE A 109 -6.21 14.47 7.97
N THR A 110 -6.02 15.65 8.58
CA THR A 110 -6.03 16.92 7.82
C THR A 110 -4.66 17.27 7.22
N PRO A 111 -4.60 18.01 6.09
CA PRO A 111 -3.32 18.48 5.52
C PRO A 111 -2.45 19.24 6.53
N ARG A 112 -3.08 20.03 7.43
CA ARG A 112 -2.37 20.76 8.48
C ARG A 112 -1.70 19.80 9.48
N MET A 113 -2.39 18.74 9.90
CA MET A 113 -1.81 17.73 10.79
C MET A 113 -0.62 17.04 10.12
N ILE A 114 -0.75 16.68 8.84
CA ILE A 114 0.34 16.06 8.09
C ILE A 114 1.56 16.97 8.00
N GLU A 115 1.39 18.24 7.66
CA GLU A 115 2.52 19.18 7.59
C GLU A 115 3.17 19.44 8.96
N GLN A 116 2.43 19.33 10.07
CA GLN A 116 3.01 19.41 11.42
C GLN A 116 3.94 18.23 11.75
N LEU A 117 3.80 17.09 11.05
CA LEU A 117 4.70 15.94 11.21
C LEU A 117 6.05 16.16 10.51
N ARG A 118 6.16 17.09 9.55
CA ARG A 118 7.38 17.31 8.75
C ARG A 118 8.67 17.42 9.58
N PRO A 119 8.75 18.23 10.66
CA PRO A 119 9.95 18.31 11.47
C PRO A 119 10.29 16.98 12.15
N ARG A 120 9.27 16.24 12.59
CA ARG A 120 9.46 14.96 13.25
C ARG A 120 9.90 13.86 12.28
N ILE A 121 9.31 13.80 11.09
CA ILE A 121 9.71 12.86 10.02
C ILE A 121 11.16 13.12 9.61
N GLN A 122 11.57 14.40 9.49
CA GLN A 122 12.96 14.76 9.24
C GLN A 122 13.88 14.25 10.35
N GLN A 123 13.52 14.48 11.62
CA GLN A 123 14.31 14.00 12.76
C GLN A 123 14.47 12.47 12.75
N ILE A 124 13.38 11.72 12.52
CA ILE A 124 13.44 10.24 12.45
C ILE A 124 14.36 9.81 11.30
N THR A 125 14.27 10.49 10.16
CA THR A 125 15.09 10.21 8.98
C THR A 125 16.56 10.45 9.25
N ASP A 126 16.90 11.55 9.94
CA ASP A 126 18.27 11.86 10.34
C ASP A 126 18.80 10.86 11.38
N GLU A 127 18.01 10.52 12.39
CA GLU A 127 18.36 9.52 13.43
C GLU A 127 18.66 8.14 12.82
N LEU A 128 17.86 7.70 11.84
CA LEU A 128 18.07 6.42 11.16
C LEU A 128 19.35 6.41 10.32
N LEU A 129 19.65 7.51 9.63
CA LEU A 129 20.89 7.63 8.84
C LEU A 129 22.13 7.78 9.73
N ASP A 130 22.03 8.49 10.86
CA ASP A 130 23.11 8.60 11.84
C ASP A 130 23.55 7.23 12.37
N ALA A 131 22.61 6.29 12.54
CA ALA A 131 22.91 4.96 13.06
C ALA A 131 23.72 4.07 12.10
N VAL A 132 23.72 4.37 10.80
CA VAL A 132 24.33 3.52 9.75
C VAL A 132 25.44 4.20 8.96
N GLN A 133 25.51 5.53 8.95
CA GLN A 133 26.42 6.26 8.06
C GLN A 133 27.90 5.87 8.25
N ASP A 134 28.36 5.68 9.49
CA ASP A 134 29.75 5.33 9.77
C ASP A 134 30.11 3.87 9.40
N GLN A 135 29.12 3.04 9.09
CA GLN A 135 29.32 1.65 8.69
C GLN A 135 29.67 1.51 7.20
N GLY A 136 29.39 2.54 6.38
CA GLY A 136 29.60 2.55 4.92
C GLY A 136 28.72 1.57 4.13
N LYS A 137 27.78 0.90 4.81
CA LYS A 137 26.84 -0.08 4.23
C LYS A 137 25.62 -0.24 5.13
N MET A 138 24.51 -0.64 4.53
CA MET A 138 23.29 -0.99 5.25
C MET A 138 22.41 -1.95 4.43
N ASP A 139 21.39 -2.50 5.07
CA ASP A 139 20.21 -2.99 4.35
C ASP A 139 19.16 -1.87 4.37
N LEU A 140 18.94 -1.23 3.22
CA LEU A 140 18.06 -0.06 3.11
C LEU A 140 16.64 -0.37 3.61
N ILE A 141 16.12 -1.59 3.39
CA ILE A 141 14.79 -1.96 3.87
C ILE A 141 14.80 -2.03 5.39
N ARG A 142 15.68 -2.85 5.95
CA ARG A 142 15.72 -3.14 7.40
C ARG A 142 16.07 -1.91 8.24
N ASP A 143 17.00 -1.10 7.76
CA ASP A 143 17.68 -0.07 8.54
C ASP A 143 17.09 1.34 8.31
N PHE A 144 16.37 1.55 7.19
CA PHE A 144 15.84 2.88 6.84
C PHE A 144 14.38 2.86 6.37
N ALA A 145 14.07 2.18 5.27
CA ALA A 145 12.76 2.25 4.61
C ALA A 145 11.63 1.64 5.44
N PHE A 146 11.89 0.58 6.22
CA PHE A 146 10.94 -0.01 7.14
C PHE A 146 10.76 0.80 8.43
N PRO A 147 11.82 1.14 9.19
CA PRO A 147 11.64 1.81 10.49
C PRO A 147 11.08 3.23 10.38
N LEU A 148 11.29 3.95 9.27
CA LEU A 148 10.79 5.31 9.10
C LEU A 148 9.25 5.36 9.11
N PRO A 149 8.50 4.75 8.16
CA PRO A 149 7.04 4.86 8.13
C PRO A 149 6.37 4.21 9.34
N VAL A 150 6.92 3.08 9.83
CA VAL A 150 6.41 2.41 11.03
C VAL A 150 6.49 3.35 12.24
N THR A 151 7.59 4.10 12.39
CA THR A 151 7.73 5.07 13.47
C THR A 151 6.74 6.22 13.31
N VAL A 152 6.61 6.77 12.10
CA VAL A 152 5.71 7.89 11.81
C VAL A 152 4.25 7.53 12.12
N ILE A 153 3.75 6.41 11.58
CA ILE A 153 2.35 6.01 11.81
C ILE A 153 2.10 5.63 13.27
N SER A 154 3.07 5.03 13.96
CA SER A 154 2.96 4.70 15.39
C SER A 154 2.83 5.96 16.24
N GLU A 155 3.65 6.98 16.00
CA GLU A 155 3.55 8.27 16.70
C GLU A 155 2.24 8.98 16.38
N MET A 156 1.84 8.99 15.11
CA MET A 156 0.59 9.59 14.67
C MET A 156 -0.63 8.96 15.34
N LEU A 157 -0.63 7.63 15.52
CA LEU A 157 -1.69 6.89 16.23
C LEU A 157 -1.56 6.99 17.76
N GLY A 158 -0.51 7.61 18.29
CA GLY A 158 -0.29 7.73 19.73
C GLY A 158 0.16 6.44 20.40
N MET A 159 0.76 5.52 19.65
CA MET A 159 1.31 4.27 20.17
C MET A 159 2.61 4.53 20.94
N PRO A 160 2.79 3.93 22.14
CA PRO A 160 4.03 4.02 22.89
C PRO A 160 5.25 3.55 22.09
N THR A 161 6.37 4.27 22.24
CA THR A 161 7.65 3.95 21.58
C THR A 161 8.15 2.54 21.93
N THR A 162 7.87 2.07 23.14
CA THR A 162 8.24 0.73 23.65
C THR A 162 7.56 -0.41 22.89
N ASP A 163 6.42 -0.16 22.25
CA ASP A 163 5.61 -1.20 21.63
C ASP A 163 5.97 -1.42 20.15
N ARG A 164 6.73 -0.49 19.55
CA ARG A 164 7.12 -0.55 18.13
C ARG A 164 7.83 -1.84 17.76
N GLN A 165 8.67 -2.35 18.66
CA GLN A 165 9.41 -3.60 18.42
C GLN A 165 8.49 -4.82 18.41
N HIS A 166 7.45 -4.83 19.25
CA HIS A 166 6.44 -5.90 19.24
C HIS A 166 5.69 -5.92 17.92
N PHE A 167 5.24 -4.74 17.45
CA PHE A 167 4.57 -4.62 16.17
C PHE A 167 5.46 -5.02 14.99
N ARG A 168 6.71 -4.56 14.96
CA ARG A 168 7.68 -4.99 13.95
C ARG A 168 7.75 -6.51 13.89
N ASN A 169 7.87 -7.19 15.03
CA ASN A 169 7.94 -8.64 15.07
C ASN A 169 6.63 -9.30 14.61
N TRP A 170 5.47 -8.79 15.03
CA TRP A 170 4.17 -9.29 14.59
C TRP A 170 3.96 -9.14 13.09
N MET A 171 4.46 -8.07 12.48
CA MET A 171 4.34 -7.84 11.04
C MET A 171 5.30 -8.70 10.22
N LEU A 172 6.48 -9.02 10.76
CA LEU A 172 7.46 -9.89 10.09
C LEU A 172 7.13 -11.40 10.21
N GLU A 173 6.35 -11.79 11.22
CA GLU A 173 6.05 -13.20 11.50
C GLU A 173 5.25 -13.89 10.36
N PRO A 174 4.17 -13.32 9.80
CA PRO A 174 3.48 -13.93 8.67
C PRO A 174 4.33 -13.97 7.40
N LEU A 175 5.15 -12.95 7.17
CA LEU A 175 6.09 -12.89 6.04
C LEU A 175 7.17 -13.98 6.14
N SER A 176 7.57 -14.35 7.35
CA SER A 176 8.55 -15.41 7.59
C SER A 176 7.96 -16.82 7.39
N ALA A 177 6.63 -16.95 7.40
CA ALA A 177 5.91 -18.19 7.17
C ALA A 177 5.30 -18.26 5.75
N ASP A 178 5.67 -17.34 4.86
CA ASP A 178 5.09 -17.21 3.54
C ASP A 178 5.34 -18.47 2.68
N GLY A 179 4.26 -19.10 2.20
CA GLY A 179 4.32 -20.36 1.45
C GLY A 179 4.46 -21.63 2.31
N GLU A 180 4.47 -21.51 3.64
CA GLU A 180 4.59 -22.64 4.59
C GLU A 180 3.21 -23.04 5.18
N PRO A 181 3.00 -24.32 5.55
CA PRO A 181 1.74 -24.79 6.16
C PRO A 181 1.31 -24.07 7.46
N GLY A 182 2.20 -23.28 8.07
CA GLY A 182 1.95 -22.50 9.29
C GLY A 182 1.48 -21.05 9.06
N GLN A 183 1.43 -20.57 7.82
CA GLN A 183 1.14 -19.17 7.50
C GLN A 183 -0.22 -18.69 8.04
N GLU A 184 -1.28 -19.49 7.86
CA GLU A 184 -2.63 -19.16 8.30
C GLU A 184 -2.73 -19.05 9.84
N ALA A 185 -2.06 -19.96 10.56
CA ALA A 185 -2.00 -19.93 12.01
C ALA A 185 -1.20 -18.73 12.52
N ALA A 186 -0.08 -18.40 11.88
CA ALA A 186 0.71 -17.21 12.19
C ALA A 186 -0.10 -15.93 11.99
N MET A 187 -0.82 -15.82 10.86
CA MET A 187 -1.69 -14.68 10.58
C MET A 187 -2.81 -14.53 11.61
N THR A 188 -3.49 -15.63 11.94
CA THR A 188 -4.56 -15.64 12.96
C THR A 188 -4.04 -15.20 14.33
N SER A 189 -2.85 -15.67 14.71
CA SER A 189 -2.16 -15.29 15.96
C SER A 189 -1.82 -13.79 16.00
N VAL A 190 -1.28 -13.24 14.90
CA VAL A 190 -0.95 -11.82 14.78
C VAL A 190 -2.20 -10.96 14.92
N VAL A 191 -3.30 -11.34 14.27
CA VAL A 191 -4.56 -10.60 14.34
C VAL A 191 -5.17 -10.65 15.75
N GLY A 192 -5.16 -11.80 16.41
CA GLY A 192 -5.62 -11.90 17.80
C GLY A 192 -4.82 -11.04 18.78
N ARG A 193 -3.49 -11.03 18.65
CA ARG A 193 -2.61 -10.17 19.47
C ARG A 193 -2.83 -8.69 19.19
N SER A 194 -2.97 -8.33 17.92
CA SER A 194 -3.21 -6.95 17.51
C SER A 194 -4.57 -6.44 17.98
N LEU A 195 -5.62 -7.25 17.89
CA LEU A 195 -6.92 -6.90 18.42
C LEU A 195 -6.87 -6.65 19.93
N THR A 196 -6.17 -7.52 20.67
CA THR A 196 -5.98 -7.37 22.12
C THR A 196 -5.25 -6.07 22.44
N TYR A 197 -4.18 -5.78 21.70
CA TYR A 197 -3.42 -4.55 21.87
C TYR A 197 -4.25 -3.31 21.56
N PHE A 198 -4.91 -3.26 20.40
CA PHE A 198 -5.67 -2.08 19.98
C PHE A 198 -6.86 -1.81 20.91
N LYS A 199 -7.47 -2.84 21.50
CA LYS A 199 -8.45 -2.68 22.58
C LYS A 199 -7.85 -2.05 23.83
N ALA A 200 -6.66 -2.51 24.26
CA ALA A 200 -5.99 -1.94 25.41
C ALA A 200 -5.58 -0.48 25.17
N LEU A 201 -5.01 -0.18 23.99
CA LEU A 201 -4.66 1.18 23.58
C LEU A 201 -5.90 2.08 23.52
N LEU A 202 -7.00 1.61 22.94
CA LEU A 202 -8.23 2.39 22.86
C LEU A 202 -8.77 2.76 24.25
N ASN A 203 -8.75 1.82 25.19
CA ASN A 203 -9.15 2.08 26.58
C ASN A 203 -8.21 3.04 27.31
N GLU A 204 -6.90 2.93 27.06
CA GLU A 204 -5.91 3.87 27.58
C GLU A 204 -6.18 5.29 27.06
N LYS A 205 -6.39 5.46 25.75
CA LYS A 205 -6.71 6.76 25.13
C LYS A 205 -8.04 7.35 25.56
N ARG A 206 -9.03 6.51 25.89
CA ARG A 206 -10.30 6.97 26.52
C ARG A 206 -10.07 7.52 27.93
N ALA A 207 -9.18 6.90 28.71
CA ALA A 207 -8.87 7.33 30.06
C ALA A 207 -7.90 8.55 30.08
N HIS A 208 -6.95 8.59 29.17
CA HIS A 208 -5.89 9.61 29.08
C HIS A 208 -5.79 10.12 27.63
N PRO A 209 -6.74 10.96 27.18
CA PRO A 209 -6.73 11.48 25.83
C PRO A 209 -5.48 12.33 25.56
N GLY A 210 -4.83 12.09 24.43
CA GLY A 210 -3.68 12.85 23.94
C GLY A 210 -3.97 13.68 22.70
N ASP A 211 -2.88 14.24 22.15
CA ASP A 211 -2.82 14.94 20.86
C ASP A 211 -2.44 13.96 19.73
N ASP A 212 -3.10 12.81 19.69
CA ASP A 212 -2.89 11.75 18.69
C ASP A 212 -4.17 11.44 17.91
N LEU A 213 -4.02 10.73 16.78
CA LEU A 213 -5.12 10.44 15.87
C LEU A 213 -6.19 9.57 16.54
N ILE A 214 -5.83 8.59 17.37
CA ILE A 214 -6.80 7.73 18.05
C ILE A 214 -7.65 8.56 19.01
N SER A 215 -7.02 9.40 19.82
CA SER A 215 -7.68 10.35 20.71
C SER A 215 -8.59 11.31 19.96
N SER A 216 -8.16 11.78 18.78
CA SER A 216 -9.01 12.57 17.89
C SER A 216 -10.23 11.77 17.44
N LEU A 217 -10.05 10.57 16.88
CA LEU A 217 -11.13 9.73 16.35
C LEU A 217 -12.16 9.33 17.42
N ILE A 218 -11.73 9.12 18.67
CA ILE A 218 -12.65 8.88 19.79
C ILE A 218 -13.59 10.08 20.02
N ARG A 219 -13.10 11.31 19.80
CA ARG A 219 -13.86 12.55 20.03
C ARG A 219 -14.63 13.03 18.82
N VAL A 220 -14.37 12.49 17.62
CA VAL A 220 -15.01 12.98 16.39
C VAL A 220 -16.47 12.55 16.37
N GLU A 221 -17.35 13.54 16.20
CA GLU A 221 -18.78 13.36 15.92
C GLU A 221 -19.18 14.11 14.63
N GLU A 222 -20.17 13.59 13.92
CA GLU A 222 -20.78 14.22 12.74
C GLU A 222 -22.26 13.89 12.63
N ASN A 223 -23.13 14.90 12.56
CA ASN A 223 -24.59 14.70 12.50
C ASN A 223 -25.10 13.77 13.62
N GLU A 224 -24.58 13.95 14.84
CA GLU A 224 -24.87 13.09 16.02
C GLU A 224 -24.40 11.63 15.88
N ASP A 225 -23.57 11.33 14.88
CA ASP A 225 -22.97 10.01 14.64
C ASP A 225 -21.48 10.01 15.04
N ALA A 226 -21.03 8.89 15.60
CA ALA A 226 -19.67 8.65 16.06
C ALA A 226 -19.22 7.24 15.63
N LEU A 227 -17.91 7.02 15.59
CA LEU A 227 -17.40 5.67 15.33
C LEU A 227 -17.73 4.75 16.52
N SER A 228 -18.38 3.62 16.22
CA SER A 228 -18.55 2.54 17.19
C SER A 228 -17.19 1.93 17.57
N GLU A 229 -17.14 1.16 18.66
CA GLU A 229 -15.88 0.51 19.08
C GLU A 229 -15.31 -0.42 18.01
N THR A 230 -16.16 -1.20 17.34
CA THR A 230 -15.74 -2.08 16.24
C THR A 230 -15.19 -1.27 15.06
N GLU A 231 -15.82 -0.14 14.72
CA GLU A 231 -15.34 0.74 13.65
C GLU A 231 -14.02 1.42 14.02
N LEU A 232 -13.84 1.84 15.27
CA LEU A 232 -12.58 2.39 15.77
C LEU A 232 -11.46 1.36 15.65
N LEU A 233 -11.66 0.13 16.14
CA LEU A 233 -10.66 -0.93 16.07
C LEU A 233 -10.30 -1.29 14.61
N SER A 234 -11.32 -1.41 13.76
CA SER A 234 -11.14 -1.67 12.32
C SER A 234 -10.41 -0.53 11.61
N MET A 235 -10.73 0.72 11.97
CA MET A 235 -10.07 1.88 11.39
C MET A 235 -8.62 2.01 11.83
N ILE A 236 -8.33 1.77 13.12
CA ILE A 236 -6.95 1.77 13.65
C ILE A 236 -6.11 0.70 12.94
N TRP A 237 -6.66 -0.50 12.76
CA TRP A 237 -6.02 -1.57 11.99
C TRP A 237 -5.71 -1.13 10.56
N LEU A 238 -6.70 -0.60 9.83
CA LEU A 238 -6.51 -0.10 8.47
C LEU A 238 -5.41 0.96 8.40
N LEU A 239 -5.49 1.99 9.25
CA LEU A 239 -4.54 3.11 9.24
C LEU A 239 -3.12 2.66 9.58
N PHE A 240 -2.99 1.74 10.53
CA PHE A 240 -1.70 1.17 10.90
C PHE A 240 -1.08 0.37 9.75
N ILE A 241 -1.80 -0.58 9.17
CA ILE A 241 -1.29 -1.45 8.09
C ILE A 241 -1.01 -0.64 6.82
N ALA A 242 -1.99 0.12 6.34
CA ALA A 242 -1.86 0.89 5.11
C ALA A 242 -0.81 2.01 5.22
N GLY A 243 -0.59 2.53 6.43
CA GLY A 243 0.27 3.68 6.70
C GLY A 243 1.77 3.39 6.67
N HIS A 244 2.21 2.12 6.67
CA HIS A 244 3.64 1.80 6.61
C HIS A 244 4.04 1.01 5.38
N GLU A 245 3.43 -0.17 5.11
CA GLU A 245 3.96 -1.14 4.13
C GLU A 245 4.08 -0.54 2.72
N THR A 246 3.08 0.23 2.30
CA THR A 246 3.08 0.92 0.99
C THR A 246 4.17 1.99 0.89
N THR A 247 4.46 2.71 1.99
CA THR A 247 5.53 3.71 2.04
C THR A 247 6.92 3.06 2.11
N VAL A 248 7.07 1.93 2.79
CA VAL A 248 8.31 1.12 2.74
C VAL A 248 8.63 0.77 1.29
N ASN A 249 7.63 0.27 0.57
CA ASN A 249 7.77 -0.12 -0.83
C ASN A 249 8.01 1.07 -1.76
N LEU A 250 7.43 2.25 -1.49
CA LEU A 250 7.79 3.48 -2.19
C LEU A 250 9.27 3.79 -2.03
N ILE A 251 9.78 3.84 -0.80
CA ILE A 251 11.18 4.21 -0.51
C ILE A 251 12.14 3.17 -1.10
N GLY A 252 11.88 1.88 -0.86
CA GLY A 252 12.70 0.78 -1.35
C GLY A 252 12.74 0.74 -2.88
N ASN A 253 11.57 0.62 -3.52
CA ASN A 253 11.50 0.51 -4.98
C ASN A 253 11.94 1.79 -5.68
N GLY A 254 11.61 2.95 -5.11
CA GLY A 254 11.99 4.24 -5.66
C GLY A 254 13.50 4.45 -5.62
N THR A 255 14.16 4.02 -4.52
CA THR A 255 15.63 4.06 -4.43
C THR A 255 16.24 3.12 -5.47
N LEU A 256 15.73 1.89 -5.60
CA LEU A 256 16.21 0.94 -6.62
C LEU A 256 16.07 1.54 -8.03
N ALA A 257 14.91 2.13 -8.35
CA ALA A 257 14.67 2.76 -9.64
C ALA A 257 15.66 3.88 -9.92
N LEU A 258 15.95 4.75 -8.95
CA LEU A 258 16.97 5.80 -9.11
C LEU A 258 18.38 5.23 -9.30
N LEU A 259 18.76 4.19 -8.56
CA LEU A 259 20.08 3.54 -8.73
C LEU A 259 20.24 2.85 -10.09
N GLN A 260 19.14 2.39 -10.68
CA GLN A 260 19.10 1.80 -12.03
C GLN A 260 19.08 2.85 -13.15
N HIS A 261 18.83 4.12 -12.83
CA HIS A 261 18.77 5.25 -13.77
C HIS A 261 19.70 6.39 -13.31
N PRO A 262 21.03 6.22 -13.42
CA PRO A 262 22.01 7.17 -12.90
C PRO A 262 21.81 8.59 -13.42
N GLU A 263 21.35 8.77 -14.65
CA GLU A 263 21.04 10.08 -15.23
C GLU A 263 19.93 10.82 -14.47
N GLN A 264 18.85 10.12 -14.11
CA GLN A 264 17.75 10.68 -13.31
C GLN A 264 18.21 10.97 -11.88
N LEU A 265 19.01 10.08 -11.30
CA LEU A 265 19.62 10.27 -9.99
C LEU A 265 20.53 11.51 -9.94
N GLN A 266 21.42 11.67 -10.94
CA GLN A 266 22.30 12.83 -11.01
C GLN A 266 21.52 14.13 -11.21
N MET A 267 20.44 14.13 -11.99
CA MET A 267 19.55 15.29 -12.12
C MET A 267 18.94 15.68 -10.77
N LEU A 268 18.45 14.72 -9.99
CA LEU A 268 17.86 14.98 -8.68
C LEU A 268 18.91 15.43 -7.64
N LEU A 269 20.12 14.89 -7.69
CA LEU A 269 21.24 15.33 -6.85
C LEU A 269 21.67 16.77 -7.17
N HIS A 270 21.66 17.14 -8.46
CA HIS A 270 22.03 18.47 -8.93
C HIS A 270 21.00 19.54 -8.53
N ASP A 271 19.71 19.23 -8.65
CA ASP A 271 18.63 20.15 -8.30
C ASP A 271 17.56 19.46 -7.41
N PRO A 272 17.70 19.58 -6.08
CA PRO A 272 16.74 19.02 -5.13
C PRO A 272 15.32 19.60 -5.23
N THR A 273 15.11 20.68 -5.99
CA THR A 273 13.75 21.23 -6.18
C THR A 273 12.85 20.27 -6.97
N PHE A 274 13.43 19.30 -7.69
CA PHE A 274 12.69 18.24 -8.40
C PHE A 274 12.17 17.13 -7.50
N ILE A 275 12.44 17.14 -6.19
CA ILE A 275 12.02 16.06 -5.29
C ILE A 275 10.51 15.78 -5.31
N GLY A 276 9.70 16.83 -5.46
CA GLY A 276 8.25 16.71 -5.54
C GLY A 276 7.79 15.93 -6.79
N SER A 277 8.30 16.31 -7.97
CA SER A 277 7.96 15.62 -9.23
C SER A 277 8.60 14.24 -9.31
N ALA A 278 9.80 14.07 -8.76
CA ALA A 278 10.45 12.77 -8.64
C ALA A 278 9.60 11.78 -7.84
N VAL A 279 9.02 12.19 -6.70
CA VAL A 279 8.14 11.30 -5.91
C VAL A 279 6.90 10.88 -6.70
N GLU A 280 6.24 11.79 -7.43
CA GLU A 280 5.09 11.42 -8.27
C GLU A 280 5.51 10.47 -9.41
N GLU A 281 6.68 10.67 -10.03
CA GLU A 281 7.18 9.76 -11.06
C GLU A 281 7.54 8.39 -10.48
N LEU A 282 8.17 8.33 -9.30
CA LEU A 282 8.48 7.06 -8.65
C LEU A 282 7.20 6.31 -8.26
N LEU A 283 6.17 7.01 -7.76
CA LEU A 283 4.85 6.42 -7.51
C LEU A 283 4.23 5.82 -8.77
N ARG A 284 4.31 6.53 -9.91
CA ARG A 284 3.87 6.02 -11.21
C ARG A 284 4.68 4.79 -11.61
N TYR A 285 6.01 4.93 -11.60
CA TYR A 285 6.96 3.98 -12.17
C TYR A 285 7.00 2.68 -11.38
N THR A 286 7.07 2.77 -10.05
CA THR A 286 7.25 1.58 -9.20
C THR A 286 5.94 1.00 -8.68
N ALA A 287 4.86 1.80 -8.68
CA ALA A 287 3.52 1.43 -8.20
C ALA A 287 3.55 0.51 -6.96
N PRO A 288 3.85 1.04 -5.75
CA PRO A 288 4.01 0.22 -4.54
C PRO A 288 2.84 -0.72 -4.24
N VAL A 289 1.64 -0.31 -4.67
CA VAL A 289 0.46 -1.17 -4.81
C VAL A 289 0.35 -1.58 -6.28
N SER A 290 0.59 -2.85 -6.58
CA SER A 290 0.59 -3.41 -7.95
C SER A 290 -0.81 -3.71 -8.46
N LEU A 291 -1.69 -4.19 -7.58
CA LEU A 291 -3.10 -4.50 -7.87
C LEU A 291 -3.98 -3.66 -6.96
N SER A 292 -5.06 -3.11 -7.50
CA SER A 292 -6.06 -2.44 -6.69
C SER A 292 -6.70 -3.39 -5.70
N ASP A 293 -7.16 -2.86 -4.58
CA ASP A 293 -7.95 -3.62 -3.63
C ASP A 293 -9.28 -4.15 -4.23
N GLU A 294 -9.77 -5.25 -3.67
CA GLU A 294 -10.83 -6.12 -4.20
C GLU A 294 -12.14 -5.37 -4.47
N ARG A 295 -12.78 -5.65 -5.61
CA ARG A 295 -14.16 -5.25 -5.88
C ARG A 295 -14.95 -6.42 -6.42
N TRP A 296 -16.21 -6.49 -6.06
CA TRP A 296 -17.10 -7.59 -6.40
C TRP A 296 -18.25 -7.06 -7.25
N ALA A 297 -18.57 -7.76 -8.34
CA ALA A 297 -19.69 -7.38 -9.18
C ALA A 297 -21.03 -7.60 -8.44
N SER A 298 -21.79 -6.52 -8.22
CA SER A 298 -23.10 -6.59 -7.55
C SER A 298 -24.22 -7.10 -8.46
N GLU A 299 -23.99 -7.02 -9.76
CA GLU A 299 -24.86 -7.47 -10.85
C GLU A 299 -23.99 -7.93 -12.04
N ASP A 300 -24.61 -8.49 -13.07
CA ASP A 300 -23.92 -8.84 -14.31
C ASP A 300 -23.50 -7.54 -15.05
N ILE A 301 -22.21 -7.43 -15.41
CA ILE A 301 -21.62 -6.25 -16.06
C ILE A 301 -21.00 -6.67 -17.39
N LEU A 302 -21.43 -6.03 -18.49
CA LEU A 302 -20.83 -6.22 -19.81
C LEU A 302 -19.72 -5.19 -20.04
N MET A 303 -18.48 -5.64 -20.23
CA MET A 303 -17.30 -4.80 -20.49
C MET A 303 -16.50 -5.42 -21.65
N HIS A 304 -16.26 -4.67 -22.72
CA HIS A 304 -15.56 -5.16 -23.93
C HIS A 304 -16.13 -6.46 -24.51
N GLY A 305 -17.45 -6.66 -24.44
CA GLY A 305 -18.12 -7.90 -24.87
C GLY A 305 -17.93 -9.09 -23.92
N THR A 306 -17.17 -8.91 -22.83
CA THR A 306 -17.01 -9.88 -21.74
C THR A 306 -18.07 -9.64 -20.69
N LEU A 307 -18.76 -10.71 -20.30
CA LEU A 307 -19.77 -10.68 -19.25
C LEU A 307 -19.14 -11.06 -17.91
N ILE A 308 -18.91 -10.05 -17.07
CA ILE A 308 -18.52 -10.23 -15.66
C ILE A 308 -19.80 -10.57 -14.90
N ARG A 309 -19.86 -11.75 -14.28
CA ARG A 309 -21.04 -12.21 -13.55
C ARG A 309 -21.11 -11.59 -12.18
N LYS A 310 -22.33 -11.42 -11.67
CA LYS A 310 -22.56 -11.10 -10.26
C LYS A 310 -21.74 -12.05 -9.36
N GLY A 311 -21.04 -11.47 -8.38
CA GLY A 311 -20.21 -12.19 -7.41
C GLY A 311 -18.79 -12.48 -7.89
N GLU A 312 -18.42 -12.17 -9.13
CA GLU A 312 -17.04 -12.28 -9.60
C GLU A 312 -16.17 -11.13 -9.08
N LEU A 313 -14.89 -11.47 -8.81
CA LEU A 313 -13.88 -10.54 -8.35
C LEU A 313 -13.33 -9.73 -9.54
N VAL A 314 -13.17 -8.43 -9.34
CA VAL A 314 -12.63 -7.48 -10.31
C VAL A 314 -11.53 -6.65 -9.65
N LEU A 315 -10.38 -6.57 -10.32
CA LEU A 315 -9.19 -5.84 -9.91
C LEU A 315 -8.69 -4.95 -11.07
N ALA A 316 -7.83 -3.99 -10.75
CA ALA A 316 -7.05 -3.23 -11.73
C ALA A 316 -5.56 -3.40 -11.44
N SER A 317 -4.75 -3.68 -12.47
CA SER A 317 -3.30 -3.71 -12.34
C SER A 317 -2.74 -2.28 -12.38
N LEU A 318 -2.54 -1.69 -11.20
CA LEU A 318 -2.09 -0.30 -11.05
C LEU A 318 -0.72 -0.03 -11.68
N ILE A 319 0.15 -1.04 -11.72
CA ILE A 319 1.44 -0.94 -12.40
C ILE A 319 1.32 -1.06 -13.93
N ALA A 320 0.42 -1.90 -14.45
CA ALA A 320 0.18 -1.97 -15.90
C ALA A 320 -0.45 -0.69 -16.44
N VAL A 321 -1.39 -0.11 -15.69
CA VAL A 321 -2.14 1.10 -16.08
C VAL A 321 -1.28 2.35 -15.96
N ASN A 322 -0.37 2.41 -14.99
CA ASN A 322 0.65 3.47 -14.89
C ASN A 322 1.73 3.37 -15.97
N ALA A 323 1.76 2.24 -16.70
CA ALA A 323 2.61 1.99 -17.84
C ALA A 323 1.83 1.94 -19.18
N ASP A 324 0.61 2.45 -19.20
CA ASP A 324 -0.23 2.47 -20.41
C ASP A 324 0.23 3.56 -21.40
N PRO A 325 0.66 3.20 -22.62
CA PRO A 325 1.10 4.17 -23.63
C PRO A 325 -0.02 5.07 -24.16
N GLN A 326 -1.30 4.73 -23.94
CA GLN A 326 -2.40 5.63 -24.29
C GLN A 326 -2.53 6.80 -23.31
N GLN A 327 -2.06 6.63 -22.07
CA GLN A 327 -2.11 7.67 -21.04
C GLN A 327 -0.77 8.37 -20.80
N PHE A 328 0.35 7.66 -20.92
CA PHE A 328 1.69 8.18 -20.63
C PHE A 328 2.59 8.06 -21.86
N HIS A 329 3.18 9.16 -22.29
CA HIS A 329 4.26 9.15 -23.29
C HIS A 329 5.49 8.43 -22.72
N ASP A 330 6.12 7.54 -23.48
CA ASP A 330 7.26 6.71 -23.05
C ASP A 330 7.07 6.14 -21.62
N PRO A 331 6.04 5.30 -21.41
CA PRO A 331 5.63 4.87 -20.06
C PRO A 331 6.70 4.04 -19.33
N GLU A 332 7.58 3.38 -20.09
CA GLU A 332 8.66 2.52 -19.59
C GLU A 332 9.91 3.31 -19.17
N THR A 333 9.96 4.62 -19.47
CA THR A 333 11.07 5.50 -19.09
C THR A 333 10.79 6.18 -17.76
N LEU A 334 11.78 6.16 -16.86
CA LEU A 334 11.76 6.98 -15.65
C LEU A 334 12.13 8.41 -16.01
N ASP A 335 11.18 9.34 -15.87
CA ASP A 335 11.39 10.78 -16.10
C ASP A 335 10.91 11.59 -14.89
N ILE A 336 11.84 11.99 -14.02
CA ILE A 336 11.52 12.75 -12.80
C ILE A 336 10.93 14.14 -13.07
N LEU A 337 10.99 14.60 -14.33
CA LEU A 337 10.45 15.88 -14.79
C LEU A 337 9.11 15.72 -15.53
N ARG A 338 8.52 14.52 -15.56
CA ARG A 338 7.23 14.24 -16.19
C ARG A 338 6.16 15.19 -15.67
N ARG A 339 5.62 16.03 -16.56
CA ARG A 339 4.61 17.04 -16.20
C ARG A 339 3.20 16.48 -16.10
N GLU A 340 2.83 15.62 -17.06
CA GLU A 340 1.54 14.95 -17.09
C GLU A 340 1.64 13.61 -16.39
N ASN A 341 1.37 13.60 -15.08
CA ASN A 341 1.55 12.42 -14.24
C ASN A 341 0.27 12.08 -13.45
N GLN A 342 -0.80 11.75 -14.17
CA GLN A 342 -2.07 11.34 -13.55
C GLN A 342 -2.05 9.85 -13.18
N HIS A 343 -1.03 9.39 -12.47
CA HIS A 343 -0.91 8.00 -12.06
C HIS A 343 -2.04 7.54 -11.12
N LEU A 344 -2.29 6.24 -11.10
CA LEU A 344 -3.29 5.58 -10.26
C LEU A 344 -2.69 4.87 -9.03
N ALA A 345 -1.43 5.14 -8.69
CA ALA A 345 -0.78 4.55 -7.50
C ALA A 345 -1.53 4.82 -6.17
N PHE A 346 -2.35 5.88 -6.11
CA PHE A 346 -3.22 6.19 -4.97
C PHE A 346 -4.70 5.80 -5.19
N GLY A 347 -4.97 5.00 -6.23
CA GLY A 347 -6.32 4.64 -6.66
C GLY A 347 -7.10 5.81 -7.27
N LYS A 348 -8.41 5.61 -7.43
CA LYS A 348 -9.35 6.60 -7.99
C LYS A 348 -10.74 6.37 -7.38
N GLY A 349 -11.59 7.39 -7.46
CA GLY A 349 -12.98 7.31 -7.00
C GLY A 349 -13.11 7.56 -5.50
N ILE A 350 -14.17 7.02 -4.90
CA ILE A 350 -14.52 7.29 -3.50
C ILE A 350 -13.46 6.75 -2.51
N HIS A 351 -12.72 5.70 -2.91
CA HIS A 351 -11.63 5.10 -2.13
C HIS A 351 -10.24 5.67 -2.47
N TYR A 352 -10.14 6.88 -3.04
CA TYR A 352 -8.84 7.53 -3.23
C TYR A 352 -8.07 7.58 -1.90
N CYS A 353 -6.77 7.27 -1.94
CA CYS A 353 -5.93 7.10 -0.76
C CYS A 353 -6.03 8.30 0.19
N LEU A 354 -6.43 8.05 1.44
CA LEU A 354 -6.45 9.09 2.49
C LEU A 354 -5.02 9.56 2.82
N GLY A 355 -4.10 8.60 2.90
CA GLY A 355 -2.70 8.81 3.28
C GLY A 355 -1.83 9.45 2.20
N ALA A 356 -2.36 9.77 1.02
CA ALA A 356 -1.55 10.26 -0.10
C ALA A 356 -0.70 11.50 0.25
N PRO A 357 -1.18 12.50 1.01
CA PRO A 357 -0.33 13.62 1.44
C PRO A 357 0.83 13.19 2.34
N LEU A 358 0.59 12.24 3.26
CA LEU A 358 1.61 11.74 4.18
C LEU A 358 2.67 10.91 3.44
N ALA A 359 2.25 9.98 2.58
CA ALA A 359 3.16 9.18 1.76
C ALA A 359 4.08 10.06 0.88
N ARG A 360 3.53 11.14 0.30
CA ARG A 360 4.32 12.12 -0.46
C ARG A 360 5.32 12.85 0.43
N LEU A 361 4.89 13.30 1.61
CA LEU A 361 5.75 13.98 2.57
C LEU A 361 6.91 13.09 3.02
N GLU A 362 6.62 11.85 3.41
CA GLU A 362 7.63 10.87 3.79
C GLU A 362 8.58 10.57 2.63
N GLY A 363 8.07 10.31 1.42
CA GLY A 363 8.89 10.09 0.24
C GLY A 363 9.85 11.26 -0.04
N GLN A 364 9.34 12.50 -0.01
CA GLN A 364 10.16 13.69 -0.26
C GLN A 364 11.30 13.83 0.77
N ILE A 365 11.00 13.63 2.05
CA ILE A 365 12.00 13.72 3.12
C ILE A 365 13.00 12.57 3.04
N ALA A 366 12.51 11.35 2.85
CA ALA A 366 13.31 10.14 2.79
C ALA A 366 14.30 10.19 1.62
N PHE A 367 13.81 10.37 0.39
CA PHE A 367 14.68 10.46 -0.79
C PHE A 367 15.59 11.68 -0.73
N GLY A 368 15.05 12.86 -0.37
CA GLY A 368 15.83 14.09 -0.31
C GLY A 368 16.98 14.02 0.69
N THR A 369 16.75 13.44 1.86
CA THR A 369 17.77 13.30 2.91
C THR A 369 18.76 12.19 2.59
N LEU A 370 18.27 11.02 2.15
CA LEU A 370 19.10 9.87 1.80
C LEU A 370 20.14 10.24 0.73
N LEU A 371 19.69 10.84 -0.37
CA LEU A 371 20.55 11.22 -1.49
C LEU A 371 21.52 12.35 -1.15
N ARG A 372 21.08 13.32 -0.33
CA ARG A 372 21.95 14.41 0.14
C ARG A 372 23.09 13.91 1.03
N ARG A 373 22.79 12.98 1.95
CA ARG A 373 23.78 12.47 2.91
C ARG A 373 24.67 11.38 2.32
N LEU A 374 24.12 10.55 1.44
CA LEU A 374 24.78 9.39 0.85
C LEU A 374 24.83 9.52 -0.70
N PRO A 375 25.53 10.53 -1.25
CA PRO A 375 25.50 10.80 -2.69
C PRO A 375 26.14 9.70 -3.56
N ASN A 376 26.94 8.81 -2.94
CA ASN A 376 27.59 7.67 -3.60
C ASN A 376 26.86 6.34 -3.35
N LEU A 377 25.62 6.40 -2.84
CA LEU A 377 24.80 5.21 -2.59
C LEU A 377 24.72 4.33 -3.83
N ARG A 378 25.04 3.04 -3.67
CA ARG A 378 25.01 2.04 -4.74
C ARG A 378 24.59 0.68 -4.21
N LEU A 379 24.07 -0.15 -5.11
CA LEU A 379 23.69 -1.53 -4.80
C LEU A 379 24.95 -2.34 -4.43
N ALA A 380 24.90 -3.06 -3.31
CA ALA A 380 26.02 -3.88 -2.82
C ALA A 380 25.93 -5.36 -3.27
N CYS A 381 25.04 -5.67 -4.20
CA CYS A 381 24.82 -6.99 -4.79
C CYS A 381 24.48 -6.87 -6.27
N ALA A 382 24.39 -7.99 -6.99
CA ALA A 382 23.83 -7.96 -8.34
C ALA A 382 22.30 -7.77 -8.26
N PRO A 383 21.64 -7.04 -9.20
CA PRO A 383 20.19 -6.85 -9.18
C PRO A 383 19.39 -8.16 -9.13
N GLU A 384 19.90 -9.23 -9.75
CA GLU A 384 19.26 -10.55 -9.80
C GLU A 384 19.28 -11.27 -8.45
N GLN A 385 20.05 -10.79 -7.48
CA GLN A 385 20.11 -11.32 -6.12
C GLN A 385 19.07 -10.67 -5.19
N LEU A 386 18.38 -9.63 -5.65
CA LEU A 386 17.30 -9.00 -4.89
C LEU A 386 16.11 -9.96 -4.78
N VAL A 387 15.55 -10.04 -3.58
CA VAL A 387 14.40 -10.88 -3.27
C VAL A 387 13.19 -10.00 -3.02
N TRP A 388 12.10 -10.29 -3.72
CA TRP A 388 10.82 -9.64 -3.57
C TRP A 388 9.88 -10.47 -2.70
N ASN A 389 8.92 -9.82 -2.05
CA ASN A 389 7.84 -10.52 -1.33
C ASN A 389 6.94 -11.31 -2.32
N HIS A 390 6.17 -12.28 -1.82
CA HIS A 390 5.16 -13.01 -2.62
C HIS A 390 3.75 -12.43 -2.44
N ASN A 391 3.65 -11.11 -2.20
CA ASN A 391 2.37 -10.44 -2.05
C ASN A 391 1.89 -9.95 -3.44
N PRO A 392 0.76 -10.44 -3.98
CA PRO A 392 0.27 -10.02 -5.30
C PRO A 392 -0.23 -8.58 -5.33
N MET A 393 -0.65 -8.03 -4.18
CA MET A 393 -1.15 -6.67 -4.07
C MET A 393 0.00 -5.66 -3.94
N LEU A 394 1.07 -6.03 -3.22
CA LEU A 394 2.16 -5.12 -2.85
C LEU A 394 3.49 -5.66 -3.37
N ARG A 395 4.15 -4.91 -4.25
CA ARG A 395 5.50 -5.26 -4.72
C ARG A 395 6.55 -4.59 -3.82
N GLY A 396 7.24 -5.39 -3.02
CA GLY A 396 8.24 -4.91 -2.07
C GLY A 396 9.50 -5.76 -2.02
N LEU A 397 10.65 -5.12 -1.82
CA LEU A 397 11.91 -5.80 -1.55
C LEU A 397 11.94 -6.32 -0.10
N VAL A 398 12.38 -7.56 0.08
CA VAL A 398 12.59 -8.16 1.41
C VAL A 398 13.87 -7.62 2.06
N SER A 399 14.91 -7.42 1.26
CA SER A 399 16.21 -6.87 1.67
C SER A 399 16.80 -6.07 0.52
N PHE A 400 17.50 -4.99 0.83
CA PHE A 400 18.16 -4.14 -0.16
C PHE A 400 19.56 -3.73 0.32
N PRO A 401 20.57 -4.60 0.10
CA PRO A 401 21.95 -4.32 0.47
C PRO A 401 22.54 -3.16 -0.35
N VAL A 402 23.05 -2.14 0.33
CA VAL A 402 23.67 -0.96 -0.28
C VAL A 402 24.96 -0.56 0.43
N GLU A 403 25.83 0.13 -0.29
CA GLU A 403 27.08 0.73 0.20
C GLU A 403 27.20 2.19 -0.27
N PHE A 404 27.96 3.02 0.44
CA PHE A 404 28.05 4.47 0.20
C PHE A 404 29.34 5.11 0.72
#